data_AF-A0A1V4QR44-F1
#
_entry.id   AF-A0A1V4QR44-F1
#
_cell.length_a   1.000
_cell.length_b   1.000
_cell.length_c   1.000
_cell.angle_alpha   90.00
_cell.angle_beta   90.00
_cell.angle_gamma   90.00
#
_symmetry.space_group_name_H-M   'P 1'
#
loop_
_entity.id
_entity.type
_entity.pdbx_description
1 polymer ?
#
loop_
_entity_poly.entity_id
_entity_poly.type
_entity_poly.pdbx_seq_one_letter_code
_entity_poly.pdbx_strand_id
1 'polypeptide(L)'
;MMPESAKIRSHRDLKVWQRALSLVDHVYSLTASFPEREKYGLASQMRRAAVSVPSNTAEGKSRQYRTEYRQFLYHALGSLAELDTQRTIAFRQGYLSSSSNEALEGEMLQLRNMIMTLALRLRSVTKSKALNPKPET
;
A
#
# COMPACT_ATOMS: atom_id res chain seq x y z
N MET A 1 -25.61 18.44 -10.10
CA MET A 1 -24.56 17.97 -11.01
C MET A 1 -23.67 17.01 -10.22
N MET A 2 -23.80 15.70 -10.40
CA MET A 2 -22.94 14.73 -9.72
C MET A 2 -21.55 14.77 -10.38
N PRO A 3 -20.44 14.79 -9.61
CA PRO A 3 -19.12 14.83 -10.20
C PRO A 3 -18.88 13.52 -10.95
N GLU A 4 -18.56 13.65 -12.23
CA GLU A 4 -18.11 12.56 -13.08
C GLU A 4 -16.96 11.83 -12.39
N SER A 5 -17.10 10.52 -12.16
CA SER A 5 -16.07 9.73 -11.48
C SER A 5 -14.75 9.92 -12.23
N ALA A 6 -13.76 10.52 -11.57
CA ALA A 6 -12.48 10.83 -12.21
C ALA A 6 -11.92 9.57 -12.88
N LYS A 7 -11.76 9.62 -14.22
CA LYS A 7 -11.26 8.51 -15.02
C LYS A 7 -9.82 8.21 -14.61
N ILE A 8 -9.56 7.03 -14.05
CA ILE A 8 -8.22 6.57 -13.66
C ILE A 8 -7.38 6.35 -14.93
N ARG A 9 -6.40 7.22 -15.19
CA ARG A 9 -5.48 7.15 -16.34
C ARG A 9 -4.12 6.58 -15.95
N SER A 10 -3.66 6.87 -14.74
CA SER A 10 -2.36 6.42 -14.22
C SER A 10 -2.44 5.99 -12.76
N HIS A 11 -1.32 5.51 -12.20
CA HIS A 11 -1.24 5.20 -10.76
C HIS A 11 -1.43 6.45 -9.89
N ARG A 12 -1.14 7.65 -10.41
CA ARG A 12 -1.28 8.92 -9.68
C ARG A 12 -2.73 9.26 -9.33
N ASP A 13 -3.68 8.70 -10.08
CA ASP A 13 -5.12 8.86 -9.85
C ASP A 13 -5.65 7.89 -8.77
N LEU A 14 -4.83 6.94 -8.31
CA LEU A 14 -5.22 5.95 -7.32
C LEU A 14 -5.11 6.54 -5.92
N LYS A 15 -6.25 6.68 -5.22
CA LYS A 15 -6.29 7.09 -3.81
C LYS A 15 -5.38 6.24 -2.91
N VAL A 16 -5.30 4.92 -3.18
CA VAL A 16 -4.42 4.01 -2.43
C VAL A 16 -2.94 4.35 -2.61
N TRP A 17 -2.53 4.77 -3.81
CA TRP A 17 -1.15 5.19 -4.08
C TRP A 17 -0.83 6.53 -3.41
N GLN A 18 -1.77 7.50 -3.46
CA GLN A 18 -1.62 8.78 -2.78
C GLN A 18 -1.48 8.61 -1.26
N ARG A 19 -2.30 7.75 -0.65
CA ARG A 19 -2.19 7.41 0.78
C ARG A 19 -0.88 6.69 1.10
N ALA A 20 -0.41 5.81 0.22
CA ALA A 20 0.89 5.16 0.38
C ALA A 20 2.05 6.16 0.34
N LEU A 21 1.98 7.24 -0.46
CA LEU A 21 2.97 8.32 -0.41
C LEU A 21 2.92 9.09 0.92
N SER A 22 1.72 9.41 1.44
CA SER A 22 1.62 10.05 2.74
C SER A 22 2.22 9.20 3.86
N LEU A 23 2.05 7.87 3.80
CA LEU A 23 2.71 6.95 4.73
C LEU A 23 4.24 7.02 4.62
N VAL A 24 4.80 7.15 3.41
CA VAL A 24 6.24 7.34 3.22
C VAL A 24 6.70 8.61 3.92
N ASP A 25 6.03 9.75 3.69
CA ASP A 25 6.41 11.03 4.31
C ASP A 25 6.39 10.94 5.84
N HIS A 26 5.35 10.31 6.39
CA HIS A 26 5.23 10.12 7.83
C HIS A 26 6.34 9.23 8.40
N VAL A 27 6.66 8.10 7.75
CA VAL A 27 7.77 7.23 8.17
C VAL A 27 9.11 7.94 8.10
N TYR A 28 9.36 8.76 7.07
CA TYR A 28 10.58 9.57 6.99
C TYR A 28 10.67 10.58 8.14
N SER A 29 9.57 11.25 8.46
CA SER A 29 9.47 12.18 9.59
C SER A 29 9.76 11.50 10.93
N LEU A 30 9.10 10.37 11.21
CA LEU A 30 9.30 9.62 12.46
C LEU A 30 10.72 9.10 12.60
N THR A 31 11.28 8.54 11.53
CA THR A 31 12.63 7.96 11.57
C THR A 31 13.74 9.01 11.58
N ALA A 32 13.43 10.30 11.35
CA ALA A 32 14.40 11.38 11.47
C ALA A 32 14.79 11.69 12.92
N SER A 33 13.96 11.33 13.90
CA SER A 33 14.25 11.49 15.33
C SER A 33 14.95 10.29 15.96
N PHE A 34 15.20 9.23 15.20
CA PHE A 34 15.86 8.02 15.71
C PHE A 34 17.34 8.32 16.03
N PRO A 35 17.96 7.55 16.95
CA PRO A 35 19.40 7.70 17.23
C PRO A 35 20.24 7.54 15.96
N GLU A 36 21.31 8.33 15.80
CA GLU A 36 22.15 8.32 14.58
C GLU A 36 22.69 6.91 14.24
N ARG A 37 22.96 6.08 15.25
CA ARG A 37 23.39 4.67 15.07
C ARG A 37 22.37 3.80 14.32
N GLU A 38 21.09 4.17 14.32
CA GLU A 38 20.01 3.45 13.64
C GLU A 38 19.75 3.95 12.21
N LYS A 39 20.43 5.02 11.79
CA LYS A 39 20.24 5.64 10.47
C LYS A 39 20.37 4.64 9.33
N TYR A 40 21.39 3.78 9.39
CA TYR A 40 21.61 2.68 8.43
C TYR A 40 20.99 1.36 8.90
N GLY A 41 20.59 1.28 10.17
CA GLY A 41 19.85 0.17 10.77
C GLY A 41 18.35 0.32 10.55
N LEU A 42 17.59 0.39 11.66
CA LEU A 42 16.13 0.31 11.63
C LEU A 42 15.48 1.43 10.80
N ALA A 43 16.02 2.66 10.86
CA ALA A 43 15.47 3.79 10.11
C ALA A 43 15.51 3.55 8.60
N SER A 44 16.61 3.00 8.06
CA SER A 44 16.74 2.72 6.62
C SER A 44 15.78 1.61 6.18
N GLN A 45 15.60 0.59 7.02
CA GLN A 45 14.71 -0.54 6.71
C GLN A 45 13.24 -0.09 6.68
N MET A 46 12.80 0.70 7.67
CA MET A 46 11.45 1.28 7.70
C MET A 46 11.17 2.15 6.47
N ARG A 47 12.11 3.04 6.11
CA ARG A 47 11.97 3.90 4.93
C ARG A 47 11.85 3.09 3.64
N ARG A 48 12.66 2.03 3.49
CA ARG A 48 12.60 1.13 2.33
C ARG A 48 11.28 0.37 2.26
N ALA A 49 10.83 -0.20 3.38
CA ALA A 49 9.56 -0.91 3.47
C ALA A 49 8.40 0.03 3.09
N ALA A 50 8.38 1.25 3.65
CA ALA A 50 7.38 2.26 3.31
C ALA A 50 7.40 2.64 1.82
N VAL A 51 8.58 2.94 1.25
CA VAL A 51 8.73 3.32 -0.18
C VAL A 51 8.32 2.19 -1.12
N SER A 52 8.51 0.94 -0.71
CA SER A 52 8.12 -0.24 -1.49
C SER A 52 6.60 -0.32 -1.69
N VAL A 53 5.77 0.19 -0.77
CA VAL A 53 4.30 0.13 -0.86
C VAL A 53 3.74 0.92 -2.05
N PRO A 54 4.01 2.24 -2.22
CA PRO A 54 3.58 2.96 -3.41
C PRO A 54 4.29 2.48 -4.68
N SER A 55 5.55 2.04 -4.58
CA SER A 55 6.31 1.53 -5.73
C SER A 55 5.66 0.29 -6.34
N ASN A 56 5.37 -0.73 -5.52
CA ASN A 56 4.64 -1.92 -5.96
C ASN A 56 3.22 -1.59 -6.46
N THR A 57 2.53 -0.65 -5.80
CA THR A 57 1.18 -0.23 -6.24
C THR A 57 1.22 0.40 -7.63
N ALA A 58 2.22 1.23 -7.92
CA ALA A 58 2.40 1.88 -9.21
C ALA A 58 2.85 0.90 -10.29
N GLU A 59 3.83 0.05 -9.98
CA GLU A 59 4.33 -0.98 -10.89
C GLU A 59 3.22 -1.94 -11.29
N GLY A 60 2.47 -2.44 -10.31
CA GLY A 60 1.31 -3.28 -10.55
C GLY A 60 0.28 -2.63 -11.46
N LYS A 61 0.00 -1.33 -11.27
CA LYS A 61 -0.96 -0.59 -12.13
C LYS A 61 -0.48 -0.47 -13.58
N SER A 62 0.83 -0.50 -13.82
CA SER A 62 1.40 -0.48 -15.18
C SER A 62 1.38 -1.84 -15.88
N ARG A 63 1.08 -2.93 -15.17
CA ARG A 63 1.00 -4.27 -15.75
C ARG A 63 -0.21 -4.44 -16.66
N GLN A 64 -0.05 -5.26 -17.70
CA GLN A 64 -1.10 -5.54 -18.67
C GLN A 64 -2.20 -6.42 -18.07
N TYR A 65 -1.82 -7.45 -17.29
CA TYR A 65 -2.77 -8.41 -16.75
C TYR A 65 -3.14 -8.11 -15.30
N ARG A 66 -4.43 -8.28 -14.97
CA ARG A 66 -4.94 -8.07 -13.61
C ARG A 66 -4.37 -9.02 -12.58
N THR A 67 -3.99 -10.23 -13.00
CA THR A 67 -3.34 -11.23 -12.15
C THR A 67 -1.97 -10.74 -11.66
N GLU A 68 -1.17 -10.18 -12.57
CA GLU A 68 0.11 -9.53 -12.23
C GLU A 68 -0.12 -8.33 -11.33
N TYR A 69 -1.06 -7.43 -11.67
CA TYR A 69 -1.37 -6.29 -10.81
C TYR A 69 -1.70 -6.77 -9.38
N ARG A 70 -2.52 -7.82 -9.24
CA ARG A 70 -2.85 -8.37 -7.93
C ARG A 70 -1.62 -8.91 -7.20
N GLN A 71 -0.68 -9.55 -7.89
CA GLN A 71 0.58 -10.00 -7.30
C GLN A 71 1.39 -8.83 -6.73
N PHE A 72 1.53 -7.74 -7.48
CA PHE A 72 2.18 -6.51 -6.99
C PHE A 72 1.48 -5.91 -5.78
N LEU A 73 0.15 -5.92 -5.74
CA LEU A 73 -0.60 -5.49 -4.54
C LEU A 73 -0.31 -6.38 -3.33
N TYR A 74 -0.07 -7.68 -3.51
CA TYR A 74 0.37 -8.56 -2.42
C TYR A 74 1.81 -8.28 -1.99
N HIS A 75 2.71 -7.91 -2.90
CA HIS A 75 4.04 -7.43 -2.52
C HIS A 75 3.97 -6.14 -1.68
N ALA A 76 3.09 -5.19 -2.05
CA ALA A 76 2.83 -4.00 -1.25
C ALA A 76 2.31 -4.34 0.16
N LEU A 77 1.42 -5.33 0.28
CA LEU A 77 0.94 -5.83 1.59
C LEU A 77 2.07 -6.50 2.40
N GLY A 78 2.97 -7.23 1.74
CA GLY A 78 4.16 -7.78 2.37
C GLY A 78 5.06 -6.68 2.95
N SER A 79 5.31 -5.62 2.19
CA SER A 79 6.08 -4.46 2.67
C SER A 79 5.40 -3.73 3.83
N LEU A 80 4.06 -3.67 3.87
CA LEU A 80 3.35 -3.15 5.05
C LEU A 80 3.54 -4.02 6.29
N ALA A 81 3.51 -5.35 6.15
CA ALA A 81 3.75 -6.26 7.28
C ALA A 81 5.20 -6.16 7.79
N GLU A 82 6.17 -5.97 6.88
CA GLU A 82 7.56 -5.72 7.25
C GLU A 82 7.70 -4.40 8.03
N LEU A 83 7.10 -3.32 7.53
CA LEU A 83 7.07 -2.03 8.22
C LEU A 83 6.41 -2.15 9.61
N ASP A 84 5.39 -2.98 9.75
CA ASP A 84 4.65 -3.15 11.00
C ASP A 84 5.50 -3.83 12.08
N THR A 85 6.28 -4.82 11.64
CA THR A 85 7.28 -5.48 12.47
C THR A 85 8.33 -4.47 12.92
N GLN A 86 8.84 -3.65 12.01
CA GLN A 86 9.86 -2.64 12.30
C GLN A 86 9.33 -1.51 13.20
N ARG A 87 8.09 -1.07 13.00
CA ARG A 87 7.36 -0.13 13.88
C ARG A 87 7.30 -0.68 15.31
N THR A 88 6.90 -1.94 15.45
CA THR A 88 6.82 -2.62 16.76
C THR A 88 8.19 -2.68 17.44
N ILE A 89 9.26 -2.97 16.70
CA ILE A 89 10.63 -2.94 17.22
C ILE A 89 11.01 -1.52 17.64
N ALA A 90 10.77 -0.51 16.81
CA ALA A 90 11.09 0.88 17.11
C ALA A 90 10.39 1.38 18.38
N PHE A 91 9.11 1.02 18.57
CA PHE A 91 8.38 1.34 19.78
C PHE A 91 8.98 0.65 21.02
N ARG A 92 9.31 -0.64 20.94
CA ARG A 92 9.95 -1.39 22.04
C ARG A 92 11.33 -0.85 22.41
N GLN A 93 12.06 -0.29 21.44
CA GLN A 93 13.35 0.36 21.67
C GLN A 93 13.21 1.81 22.21
N GLY A 94 11.98 2.31 22.36
CA GLY A 94 11.71 3.66 22.84
C GLY A 94 11.94 4.76 21.79
N TYR A 95 12.01 4.40 20.50
CA TYR A 95 12.25 5.36 19.41
C TYR A 95 10.97 6.04 18.93
N LEU A 96 9.80 5.50 19.30
CA LEU A 96 8.48 6.07 19.02
C LEU A 96 7.74 6.34 20.32
N SER A 97 7.02 7.47 20.40
CA SER A 97 6.03 7.68 21.45
C SER A 97 4.82 6.78 21.23
N SER A 98 4.03 6.52 22.28
CA SER A 98 2.77 5.76 22.15
C SER A 98 1.83 6.38 21.12
N SER A 99 1.69 7.72 21.15
CA SER A 99 0.87 8.46 20.18
C SER A 99 1.35 8.29 18.73
N SER A 100 2.66 8.35 18.49
CA SER A 100 3.23 8.18 17.15
C SER A 100 3.09 6.74 16.65
N ASN A 101 3.28 5.76 17.56
CA ASN A 101 3.10 4.35 17.25
C ASN A 101 1.65 4.04 16.88
N GLU A 102 0.68 4.50 17.65
CA GLU A 102 -0.75 4.32 17.39
C GLU A 102 -1.20 5.02 16.10
N ALA A 103 -0.72 6.24 15.84
CA ALA A 103 -1.01 6.96 14.61
C ALA A 103 -0.51 6.21 13.37
N LEU A 104 0.75 5.76 13.41
CA LEU A 104 1.35 4.99 12.32
C LEU A 104 0.63 3.65 12.10
N GLU A 105 0.27 2.95 13.18
CA GLU A 105 -0.54 1.72 13.12
C GLU A 105 -1.89 1.94 12.42
N GLY A 106 -2.60 3.01 12.81
CA GLY A 106 -3.88 3.36 12.22
C GLY A 106 -3.80 3.64 10.72
N GLU A 107 -2.78 4.40 10.30
CA GLU A 107 -2.53 4.68 8.89
C GLU A 107 -2.23 3.41 8.08
N MET A 108 -1.38 2.54 8.62
CA MET A 108 -1.01 1.27 7.99
C MET A 108 -2.22 0.34 7.86
N LEU A 109 -3.07 0.26 8.88
CA LEU A 109 -4.29 -0.54 8.84
C LEU A 109 -5.27 -0.03 7.78
N GLN A 110 -5.48 1.28 7.70
CA GLN A 110 -6.32 1.89 6.67
C GLN A 110 -5.78 1.57 5.27
N LEU A 111 -4.47 1.75 5.06
CA LEU A 111 -3.85 1.49 3.77
C LEU A 111 -3.92 0.01 3.38
N ARG A 112 -3.68 -0.91 4.32
CA ARG A 112 -3.85 -2.36 4.14
C ARG A 112 -5.26 -2.69 3.64
N ASN A 113 -6.29 -2.12 4.25
CA ASN A 113 -7.68 -2.34 3.87
C ASN A 113 -7.99 -1.80 2.46
N MET A 114 -7.42 -0.64 2.09
CA MET A 114 -7.54 -0.09 0.74
C MET A 114 -6.89 -1.01 -0.31
N ILE A 115 -5.66 -1.49 -0.05
CA ILE A 115 -4.94 -2.39 -0.95
C ILE A 115 -5.69 -3.72 -1.10
N MET A 116 -6.15 -4.31 0.01
CA MET A 116 -6.93 -5.55 -0.02
C MET A 116 -8.23 -5.40 -0.81
N THR A 117 -8.96 -4.30 -0.60
CA THR A 117 -10.20 -4.01 -1.34
C THR A 117 -9.93 -3.91 -2.84
N LEU A 118 -8.85 -3.24 -3.24
CA LEU A 118 -8.45 -3.16 -4.64
C LEU A 118 -8.08 -4.52 -5.22
N ALA A 119 -7.26 -5.31 -4.51
CA ALA A 119 -6.86 -6.65 -4.92
C ALA A 119 -8.07 -7.59 -5.12
N LEU A 120 -9.08 -7.50 -4.23
CA LEU A 120 -10.32 -8.26 -4.33
C LEU A 120 -11.19 -7.82 -5.52
N ARG A 121 -11.31 -6.52 -5.78
CA ARG A 121 -12.04 -6.00 -6.96
C ARG A 121 -11.43 -6.45 -8.29
N LEU A 122 -10.11 -6.67 -8.33
CA LEU A 122 -9.43 -7.20 -9.51
C LEU A 122 -9.77 -8.67 -9.78
N ARG A 123 -10.31 -9.43 -8.80
CA ARG A 123 -10.73 -10.83 -8.95
C ARG A 123 -12.11 -10.97 -9.61
N SER A 124 -13.07 -10.10 -9.26
CA SER A 124 -14.50 -10.26 -9.55
C SER A 124 -14.89 -10.01 -11.01
N VAL A 125 -14.14 -9.21 -11.76
CA VAL A 125 -14.50 -8.85 -13.14
C VAL A 125 -14.23 -9.98 -14.15
N THR A 126 -13.59 -11.08 -13.74
CA THR A 126 -13.30 -12.24 -14.62
C THR A 126 -14.52 -13.15 -14.83
N LYS A 127 -15.53 -13.11 -13.94
CA LYS A 127 -16.71 -14.01 -14.02
C LYS A 127 -17.84 -13.53 -14.94
N SER A 128 -17.81 -12.31 -15.48
CA SER A 128 -18.94 -11.74 -16.24
C SER A 128 -18.87 -11.96 -17.77
N LYS A 129 -17.89 -12.70 -18.30
CA LYS A 129 -17.73 -12.92 -19.76
C LYS A 129 -18.02 -14.35 -20.23
N ALA A 130 -18.54 -15.22 -19.36
CA ALA A 130 -18.77 -16.65 -19.63
C ALA A 130 -20.25 -17.07 -19.55
N LEU A 131 -21.20 -16.17 -19.88
CA LEU A 131 -22.61 -16.56 -20.02
C LEU A 131 -23.24 -15.79 -21.19
N ASN A 132 -23.09 -16.34 -22.39
CA ASN A 132 -24.01 -16.13 -23.51
C ASN A 132 -23.93 -17.40 -24.36
N PRO A 133 -24.74 -18.44 -24.09
CA PRO A 133 -24.93 -19.49 -25.08
C PRO A 133 -25.63 -18.87 -26.30
N LYS A 134 -25.09 -19.13 -27.50
CA LYS A 134 -25.73 -18.75 -28.76
C LYS A 134 -27.15 -19.34 -28.83
N PRO A 135 -28.12 -18.65 -29.45
CA PRO A 135 -29.39 -19.29 -29.77
C PRO A 135 -29.13 -20.34 -30.86
N GLU A 136 -29.47 -21.60 -30.57
CA GLU A 136 -29.56 -22.64 -31.59
C GLU A 136 -30.81 -22.39 -32.43
N THR A 137 -30.61 -22.44 -33.75
CA THR A 137 -31.61 -22.42 -34.83
C THR A 137 -32.44 -23.70 -34.86
#